data_AF-A0A5N7CP22-F1
#
_entry.id   AF-A0A5N7CP22-F1
#
_cell.length_a   1.000
_cell.length_b   1.000
_cell.length_c   1.000
_cell.angle_alpha   90.00
_cell.angle_beta   90.00
_cell.angle_gamma   90.00
#
_symmetry.space_group_name_H-M   'P 1'
#
loop_
_entity.id
_entity.type
_entity.pdbx_description
1 polymer ?
#
loop_
_entity_poly.entity_id
_entity_poly.type
_entity_poly.pdbx_seq_one_letter_code
_entity_poly.pdbx_strand_id
1 'polypeptide(L)'
;MKAVLSLTALPLLASNVLGMPLQGSSNVKRADTSAWNPPSNLVTPLNEVWEHETSTYSDPLGFKNYGFDQVIDGKGKINYCVRWDSTKSVTQAQRRKVETAVRRSFNKWIEKLAGFDGFPYDTVDVNVVGWAVKDKSLLQGDTSGIEVYTTTDESGTPQCDPGCGRFFHQDNDYSACAAGADRHYDQSLWLTDGFEGGAGGDWGQRIGQEYFMQDLDLEDIHILLHEMGHTFALDDFYDWTPTGQTNFVMLAGSAMKITEFDAWMARDWWRHLKSRYNL
;
A
#
# COMPACT_ATOMS: atom_id res chain seq x y z
N MET A 1 48.61 -67.90 6.53
CA MET A 1 48.17 -68.41 5.20
C MET A 1 47.99 -67.19 4.28
N LYS A 2 48.54 -67.26 3.07
CA LYS A 2 48.49 -66.21 2.03
C LYS A 2 47.15 -66.24 1.27
N ALA A 3 46.63 -65.05 0.93
CA ALA A 3 45.81 -64.72 -0.26
C ALA A 3 45.61 -63.18 -0.20
N VAL A 4 46.33 -62.31 -0.91
CA VAL A 4 46.43 -61.95 -2.35
C VAL A 4 45.13 -61.34 -2.94
N LEU A 5 45.33 -60.20 -3.64
CA LEU A 5 44.45 -59.45 -4.58
C LEU A 5 43.38 -58.55 -3.94
N SER A 6 43.07 -57.32 -4.41
CA SER A 6 43.38 -56.64 -5.67
C SER A 6 43.23 -55.12 -5.48
N LEU A 7 44.12 -54.31 -6.06
CA LEU A 7 43.94 -52.86 -6.22
C LEU A 7 43.05 -52.61 -7.45
N THR A 8 41.82 -52.15 -7.25
CA THR A 8 41.00 -51.57 -8.33
C THR A 8 41.09 -50.05 -8.30
N ALA A 9 41.72 -49.49 -9.33
CA ALA A 9 41.67 -48.09 -9.66
C ALA A 9 40.22 -47.69 -10.00
N LEU A 10 39.68 -46.66 -9.32
CA LEU A 10 38.48 -45.97 -9.77
C LEU A 10 38.87 -44.92 -10.83
N PRO A 11 38.15 -44.83 -11.95
CA PRO A 11 38.42 -43.82 -12.97
C PRO A 11 37.97 -42.44 -12.49
N LEU A 12 38.83 -41.43 -12.69
CA LEU A 12 38.44 -40.02 -12.66
C LEU A 12 37.45 -39.77 -13.81
N LEU A 13 36.17 -39.61 -13.48
CA LEU A 13 35.21 -39.03 -14.41
C LEU A 13 35.45 -37.51 -14.43
N ALA A 14 36.13 -37.04 -15.47
CA ALA A 14 36.10 -35.65 -15.86
C ALA A 14 34.67 -35.33 -16.34
N SER A 15 33.88 -34.68 -15.49
CA SER A 15 32.59 -34.11 -15.91
C SER A 15 32.85 -32.93 -16.84
N ASN A 16 32.76 -33.19 -18.15
CA ASN A 16 32.54 -32.16 -19.15
C ASN A 16 31.18 -31.50 -18.88
N VAL A 17 31.20 -30.36 -18.18
CA VAL A 17 30.05 -29.46 -18.12
C VAL A 17 29.96 -28.78 -19.49
N LEU A 18 29.23 -29.41 -20.40
CA LEU A 18 28.69 -28.72 -21.57
C LEU A 18 27.81 -27.58 -21.04
N GLY A 19 28.21 -26.35 -21.32
CA GLY A 19 27.45 -25.15 -20.97
C GLY A 19 26.04 -25.24 -21.54
N MET A 20 25.06 -25.42 -20.66
CA MET A 20 23.67 -25.16 -21.00
C MET A 20 23.52 -23.66 -21.26
N PRO A 21 22.82 -23.25 -22.33
CA PRO A 21 22.51 -21.83 -22.52
C PRO A 21 21.67 -21.37 -21.33
N LEU A 22 22.06 -20.27 -20.71
CA LEU A 22 21.20 -19.49 -19.82
C LEU A 22 19.90 -19.21 -20.58
N GLN A 23 18.86 -19.95 -20.22
CA GLN A 23 17.52 -19.73 -20.73
C GLN A 23 17.07 -18.41 -20.10
N GLY A 24 17.26 -17.35 -20.89
CA GLY A 24 16.87 -15.99 -20.51
C GLY A 24 15.44 -16.02 -20.01
N SER A 25 15.24 -15.45 -18.83
CA SER A 25 13.92 -15.15 -18.29
C SER A 25 13.10 -14.52 -19.41
N SER A 26 12.08 -15.23 -19.88
CA SER A 26 11.13 -14.68 -20.82
C SER A 26 10.52 -13.47 -20.14
N ASN A 27 10.94 -12.27 -20.56
CA ASN A 27 10.15 -11.06 -20.41
C ASN A 27 8.83 -11.33 -21.13
N VAL A 28 7.88 -11.93 -20.40
CA VAL A 28 6.47 -11.81 -20.74
C VAL A 28 6.20 -10.34 -20.52
N LYS A 29 6.32 -9.54 -21.59
CA LYS A 29 5.75 -8.20 -21.64
C LYS A 29 4.30 -8.38 -21.25
N ARG A 30 3.95 -7.97 -20.02
CA ARG A 30 2.56 -7.82 -19.59
C ARG A 30 1.89 -7.01 -20.70
N ALA A 31 0.82 -7.56 -21.27
CA ALA A 31 0.12 -6.88 -22.36
C ALA A 31 -0.26 -5.48 -21.88
N ASP A 32 0.14 -4.45 -22.62
CA ASP A 32 -0.37 -3.11 -22.44
C ASP A 32 -1.87 -3.17 -22.74
N THR A 33 -2.69 -3.31 -21.70
CA THR A 33 -4.15 -3.31 -21.85
C THR A 33 -4.56 -1.85 -21.97
N SER A 34 -4.30 -1.27 -23.14
CA SER A 34 -4.53 0.14 -23.45
C SER A 34 -6.02 0.51 -23.60
N ALA A 35 -6.95 -0.35 -23.18
CA ALA A 35 -8.37 -0.15 -23.40
C ALA A 35 -9.19 -0.62 -22.21
N TRP A 36 -10.08 0.26 -21.73
CA TRP A 36 -11.18 -0.08 -20.86
C TRP A 36 -12.01 -1.20 -21.49
N ASN A 37 -11.85 -2.42 -20.97
CA ASN A 37 -12.50 -3.63 -21.45
C ASN A 37 -12.70 -4.61 -20.28
N PRO A 38 -13.52 -4.24 -19.28
CA PRO A 38 -13.82 -5.14 -18.17
C PRO A 38 -14.53 -6.41 -18.66
N PRO A 39 -14.39 -7.55 -17.96
CA PRO A 39 -15.23 -8.73 -18.17
C PRO A 39 -16.71 -8.34 -18.25
N SER A 40 -17.48 -8.99 -19.14
CA SER A 40 -18.86 -8.58 -19.42
C SER A 40 -19.78 -8.59 -18.20
N ASN A 41 -19.51 -9.46 -17.22
CA ASN A 41 -20.24 -9.53 -15.95
C ASN A 41 -19.89 -8.40 -14.97
N LEU A 42 -18.83 -7.62 -15.23
CA LEU A 42 -18.43 -6.47 -14.42
C LEU A 42 -18.89 -5.13 -15.03
N VAL A 43 -19.27 -5.09 -16.31
CA VAL A 43 -19.68 -3.84 -16.99
C VAL A 43 -20.84 -3.15 -16.26
N THR A 44 -21.93 -3.86 -15.99
CA THR A 44 -23.10 -3.31 -15.28
C THR A 44 -22.75 -2.81 -13.87
N PRO A 45 -22.17 -3.62 -12.98
CA PRO A 45 -21.87 -3.16 -11.62
C PRO A 45 -20.82 -2.04 -11.58
N LEU A 46 -19.84 -2.00 -12.49
CA LEU A 46 -18.89 -0.88 -12.56
C LEU A 46 -19.59 0.43 -12.94
N ASN A 47 -20.54 0.40 -13.89
CA ASN A 47 -21.32 1.58 -14.22
C ASN A 47 -22.19 2.06 -13.04
N GLU A 48 -22.80 1.14 -12.29
CA GLU A 48 -23.58 1.47 -11.09
C GLU A 48 -22.71 2.14 -10.02
N VAL A 49 -21.49 1.63 -9.79
CA VAL A 49 -20.50 2.25 -8.88
C VAL A 49 -20.16 3.66 -9.35
N TRP A 50 -19.81 3.82 -10.62
CA TRP A 50 -19.42 5.12 -11.16
C TRP A 50 -20.55 6.16 -11.07
N GLU A 51 -21.78 5.76 -11.40
CA GLU A 51 -22.97 6.62 -11.27
C GLU A 51 -23.22 6.99 -9.80
N HIS A 52 -23.05 6.04 -8.88
CA HIS A 52 -23.17 6.30 -7.45
C HIS A 52 -22.14 7.33 -6.99
N GLU A 53 -20.85 7.06 -7.17
CA GLU A 53 -19.74 7.92 -6.73
C GLU A 53 -19.86 9.35 -7.30
N THR A 54 -20.16 9.47 -8.60
CA THR A 54 -20.31 10.78 -9.26
C THR A 54 -21.57 11.55 -8.85
N SER A 55 -22.57 10.88 -8.30
CA SER A 55 -23.77 11.52 -7.74
C SER A 55 -23.63 11.87 -6.26
N THR A 56 -22.82 11.11 -5.51
CA THR A 56 -22.59 11.29 -4.08
C THR A 56 -21.71 12.50 -3.79
N TYR A 57 -20.66 12.71 -4.59
CA TYR A 57 -19.66 13.76 -4.37
C TYR A 57 -19.87 14.97 -5.28
N SER A 58 -19.70 16.19 -4.74
CA SER A 58 -19.91 17.42 -5.50
C SER A 58 -18.81 17.72 -6.53
N ASP A 59 -17.57 17.30 -6.27
CA ASP A 59 -16.43 17.49 -7.18
C ASP A 59 -15.38 16.36 -7.07
N PRO A 60 -15.76 15.10 -7.38
CA PRO A 60 -14.86 13.95 -7.25
C PRO A 60 -13.63 14.07 -8.17
N LEU A 61 -13.78 14.61 -9.38
CA LEU A 61 -12.67 14.73 -10.34
C LEU A 61 -11.76 15.94 -10.07
N GLY A 62 -12.26 16.95 -9.35
CA GLY A 62 -11.49 18.12 -8.95
C GLY A 62 -10.66 17.92 -7.68
N PHE A 63 -10.94 16.90 -6.88
CA PHE A 63 -10.14 16.53 -5.70
C PHE A 63 -8.77 15.97 -6.10
N LYS A 64 -7.67 16.50 -5.54
CA LYS A 64 -6.28 16.25 -5.97
C LYS A 64 -5.38 15.63 -4.91
N ASN A 65 -5.96 14.87 -3.98
CA ASN A 65 -5.20 14.18 -2.96
C ASN A 65 -5.44 12.67 -2.91
N TYR A 66 -6.02 12.06 -3.94
CA TYR A 66 -6.13 10.61 -4.02
C TYR A 66 -4.76 9.97 -4.11
N GLY A 67 -4.65 8.68 -3.78
CA GLY A 67 -3.43 7.88 -3.92
C GLY A 67 -2.83 7.96 -5.33
N PHE A 68 -3.66 8.15 -6.37
CA PHE A 68 -3.20 8.46 -7.72
C PHE A 68 -2.35 9.73 -7.78
N ASP A 69 -2.84 10.84 -7.22
CA ASP A 69 -2.11 12.12 -7.17
C ASP A 69 -0.81 11.97 -6.38
N GLN A 70 -0.91 11.34 -5.21
CA GLN A 70 0.22 11.15 -4.30
C GLN A 70 1.35 10.39 -5.00
N VAL A 71 1.01 9.32 -5.71
CA VAL A 71 1.97 8.51 -6.45
C VAL A 71 2.57 9.27 -7.64
N ILE A 72 1.78 10.07 -8.36
CA ILE A 72 2.28 10.88 -9.47
C ILE A 72 3.21 12.00 -8.98
N ASP A 73 2.76 12.80 -8.01
CA ASP A 73 3.52 13.92 -7.44
C ASP A 73 4.79 13.44 -6.72
N GLY A 74 4.68 12.35 -5.98
CA GLY A 74 5.79 11.67 -5.30
C GLY A 74 6.71 10.89 -6.24
N LYS A 75 6.43 10.85 -7.55
CA LYS A 75 7.23 10.15 -8.57
C LYS A 75 7.45 8.67 -8.25
N GLY A 76 6.39 7.99 -7.83
CA GLY A 76 6.44 6.58 -7.43
C GLY A 76 6.99 6.34 -6.03
N LYS A 77 7.06 7.38 -5.18
CA LYS A 77 7.40 7.28 -3.76
C LYS A 77 6.20 7.71 -2.92
N ILE A 78 5.99 7.01 -1.81
CA ILE A 78 4.98 7.34 -0.79
C ILE A 78 5.64 7.30 0.58
N ASN A 79 5.56 8.39 1.32
CA ASN A 79 6.06 8.47 2.68
C ASN A 79 4.90 8.35 3.69
N TYR A 80 5.07 7.48 4.67
CA TYR A 80 4.18 7.31 5.80
C TYR A 80 4.75 7.96 7.06
N CYS A 81 3.87 8.53 7.87
CA CYS A 81 4.15 8.79 9.28
C CYS A 81 3.21 7.98 10.17
N VAL A 82 3.75 7.25 11.15
CA VAL A 82 2.96 6.42 12.05
C VAL A 82 2.54 7.22 13.27
N ARG A 83 1.24 7.31 13.55
CA ARG A 83 0.68 7.83 14.79
C ARG A 83 0.41 6.66 15.74
N TRP A 84 1.31 6.45 16.68
CA TRP A 84 1.22 5.37 17.67
C TRP A 84 0.43 5.86 18.90
N ASP A 85 -0.89 5.69 18.84
CA ASP A 85 -1.80 6.01 19.94
C ASP A 85 -2.00 4.78 20.83
N SER A 86 -0.92 4.35 21.45
CA SER A 86 -0.91 3.29 22.46
C SER A 86 0.16 3.59 23.52
N THR A 87 -0.03 3.04 24.71
CA THR A 87 0.96 3.11 25.81
C THR A 87 1.96 1.96 25.78
N LYS A 88 1.77 0.99 24.89
CA LYS A 88 2.68 -0.16 24.71
C LYS A 88 3.96 0.31 24.04
N SER A 89 5.09 -0.29 24.44
CA SER A 89 6.36 -0.10 23.73
C SER A 89 6.36 -0.80 22.38
N VAL A 90 7.09 -0.25 21.42
CA VAL A 90 7.32 -0.82 20.09
C VAL A 90 8.81 -0.88 19.79
N THR A 91 9.29 -2.08 19.49
CA THR A 91 10.70 -2.34 19.16
C THR A 91 11.05 -1.88 17.76
N GLN A 92 12.34 -1.63 17.49
CA GLN A 92 12.83 -1.36 16.14
C GLN A 92 12.44 -2.47 15.15
N ALA A 93 12.49 -3.74 15.56
CA ALA A 93 12.09 -4.86 14.71
C ALA A 93 10.59 -4.81 14.35
N GLN A 94 9.73 -4.50 15.32
CA GLN A 94 8.30 -4.28 15.08
C GLN A 94 8.05 -3.10 14.15
N ARG A 95 8.74 -1.96 14.33
CA ARG A 95 8.63 -0.80 13.43
C ARG A 95 8.99 -1.16 11.98
N ARG A 96 10.05 -1.95 11.77
CA ARG A 96 10.43 -2.45 10.43
C ARG A 96 9.36 -3.36 9.82
N LYS A 97 8.71 -4.19 10.64
CA LYS A 97 7.58 -5.03 10.19
C LYS A 97 6.36 -4.19 9.82
N VAL A 98 6.05 -3.13 10.58
CA VAL A 98 5.00 -2.16 10.26
C VAL A 98 5.24 -1.55 8.88
N GLU A 99 6.44 -1.02 8.63
CA GLU A 99 6.80 -0.48 7.30
C GLU A 99 6.69 -1.53 6.19
N THR A 100 7.15 -2.76 6.45
CA THR A 100 7.05 -3.87 5.49
C THR A 100 5.60 -4.21 5.16
N ALA A 101 4.72 -4.24 6.16
CA ALA A 101 3.30 -4.53 6.01
C ALA A 101 2.59 -3.44 5.18
N VAL A 102 2.80 -2.16 5.51
CA VAL A 102 2.23 -1.04 4.76
C VAL A 102 2.73 -1.03 3.32
N ARG A 103 4.05 -1.19 3.11
CA ARG A 103 4.65 -1.26 1.77
C ARG A 103 4.06 -2.39 0.94
N ARG A 104 3.90 -3.57 1.53
CA ARG A 104 3.29 -4.73 0.86
C ARG A 104 1.85 -4.45 0.46
N SER A 105 1.02 -3.96 1.39
CA SER A 105 -0.40 -3.73 1.15
C SER A 105 -0.66 -2.60 0.15
N PHE A 106 0.11 -1.50 0.22
CA PHE A 106 -0.01 -0.42 -0.76
C PHE A 106 0.38 -0.91 -2.17
N ASN A 107 1.48 -1.68 -2.28
CA ASN A 107 1.89 -2.24 -3.56
C ASN A 107 0.92 -3.30 -4.12
N LYS A 108 0.07 -3.93 -3.30
CA LYS A 108 -1.01 -4.78 -3.82
C LYS A 108 -2.07 -3.99 -4.60
N TRP A 109 -2.35 -2.75 -4.20
CA TRP A 109 -3.20 -1.83 -4.97
C TRP A 109 -2.48 -1.36 -6.24
N ILE A 110 -1.20 -0.98 -6.15
CA ILE A 110 -0.39 -0.60 -7.31
C ILE A 110 -0.31 -1.72 -8.35
N GLU A 111 -0.17 -2.98 -7.91
CA GLU A 111 -0.17 -4.14 -8.81
C GLU A 111 -1.45 -4.23 -9.66
N LYS A 112 -2.60 -3.77 -9.13
CA LYS A 112 -3.87 -3.77 -9.87
C LYS A 112 -3.90 -2.73 -10.97
N LEU A 113 -3.13 -1.65 -10.82
CA LEU A 113 -3.00 -0.56 -11.79
C LEU A 113 -1.84 -0.78 -12.76
N ALA A 114 -0.79 -1.48 -12.34
CA ALA A 114 0.44 -1.71 -13.13
C ALA A 114 0.15 -2.33 -14.51
N GLY A 115 0.53 -1.59 -15.56
CA GLY A 115 0.34 -1.95 -16.97
C GLY A 115 -1.06 -1.68 -17.54
N PHE A 116 -1.96 -1.08 -16.75
CA PHE A 116 -3.28 -0.67 -17.21
C PHE A 116 -3.27 0.77 -17.71
N ASP A 117 -3.69 0.98 -18.96
CA ASP A 117 -4.07 2.29 -19.51
C ASP A 117 -3.07 3.43 -19.23
N GLY A 118 -1.78 3.14 -19.44
CA GLY A 118 -0.69 4.12 -19.27
C GLY A 118 -0.29 4.43 -17.82
N PHE A 119 -0.74 3.67 -16.83
CA PHE A 119 -0.28 3.84 -15.45
C PHE A 119 1.26 3.65 -15.36
N PRO A 120 2.01 4.63 -14.83
CA PRO A 120 3.46 4.69 -15.06
C PRO A 120 4.33 3.85 -14.10
N TYR A 121 3.75 3.21 -13.10
CA TYR A 121 4.50 2.48 -12.07
C TYR A 121 4.08 1.02 -11.94
N ASP A 122 5.06 0.10 -11.99
CA ASP A 122 4.86 -1.31 -11.66
C ASP A 122 4.81 -1.55 -10.14
N THR A 123 5.55 -0.74 -9.39
CA THR A 123 5.63 -0.72 -7.93
C THR A 123 5.95 0.70 -7.46
N VAL A 124 5.67 1.02 -6.21
CA VAL A 124 6.06 2.28 -5.56
C VAL A 124 6.93 2.05 -4.33
N ASP A 125 7.85 2.97 -4.08
CA ASP A 125 8.70 2.98 -2.89
C ASP A 125 7.97 3.59 -1.70
N VAL A 126 7.41 2.73 -0.85
CA VAL A 126 6.72 3.14 0.37
C VAL A 126 7.69 3.16 1.54
N ASN A 127 7.81 4.26 2.27
CA ASN A 127 8.74 4.40 3.41
C ASN A 127 8.02 4.88 4.66
N VAL A 128 8.48 4.51 5.86
CA VAL A 128 8.02 5.15 7.10
C VAL A 128 9.08 6.15 7.55
N VAL A 129 8.79 7.44 7.39
CA VAL A 129 9.74 8.54 7.67
C VAL A 129 9.59 9.12 9.07
N GLY A 130 8.47 8.88 9.75
CA GLY A 130 8.24 9.43 11.07
C GLY A 130 7.35 8.56 11.96
N TRP A 131 7.49 8.76 13.27
CA TRP A 131 6.65 8.16 14.30
C TRP A 131 6.25 9.22 15.32
N ALA A 132 4.95 9.40 15.54
CA ALA A 132 4.41 10.18 16.63
C ALA A 132 4.01 9.26 17.79
N VAL A 133 4.49 9.56 19.00
CA VAL A 133 4.24 8.80 20.24
C VAL A 133 3.94 9.74 21.39
N LYS A 134 3.20 9.28 22.42
CA LYS A 134 3.00 10.08 23.65
C LYS A 134 4.29 10.27 24.44
N ASP A 135 5.19 9.28 24.38
CA ASP A 135 6.50 9.29 25.04
C ASP A 135 7.53 8.64 24.12
N LYS A 136 8.68 9.29 23.90
CA LYS A 136 9.79 8.77 23.10
C LYS A 136 10.30 7.43 23.62
N SER A 137 10.18 7.18 24.93
CA SER A 137 10.62 5.92 25.57
C SER A 137 9.86 4.69 25.05
N LEU A 138 8.68 4.88 24.45
CA LEU A 138 7.92 3.80 23.84
C LEU A 138 8.61 3.24 22.59
N LEU A 139 9.42 4.05 21.89
CA LEU A 139 10.18 3.60 20.73
C LEU A 139 11.50 2.98 21.18
N GLN A 140 11.55 1.66 21.24
CA GLN A 140 12.77 0.94 21.65
C GLN A 140 13.71 0.72 20.46
N GLY A 141 15.01 0.68 20.75
CA GLY A 141 16.07 0.50 19.76
C GLY A 141 16.39 1.78 19.00
N ASP A 142 17.03 1.64 17.84
CA ASP A 142 17.52 2.80 17.08
C ASP A 142 16.39 3.52 16.32
N THR A 143 16.37 4.85 16.44
CA THR A 143 15.42 5.78 15.82
C THR A 143 16.08 6.78 14.88
N SER A 144 17.40 6.70 14.65
CA SER A 144 18.15 7.69 13.86
C SER A 144 17.68 7.85 12.41
N GLY A 145 17.00 6.84 11.84
CA GLY A 145 16.43 6.90 10.49
C GLY A 145 15.02 7.53 10.39
N ILE A 146 14.35 7.77 11.52
CA ILE A 146 12.97 8.28 11.56
C ILE A 146 12.88 9.58 12.35
N GLU A 147 11.93 10.44 11.97
CA GLU A 147 11.58 11.61 12.78
C GLU A 147 10.70 11.16 13.95
N VAL A 148 10.97 11.63 15.16
CA VAL A 148 10.21 11.22 16.35
C VAL A 148 9.47 12.42 16.93
N TYR A 149 8.16 12.42 16.71
CA TYR A 149 7.25 13.44 17.21
C TYR A 149 6.66 13.04 18.56
N THR A 150 6.55 14.02 19.46
CA THR A 150 5.85 13.87 20.76
C THR A 150 4.74 14.90 20.95
N THR A 151 4.39 15.59 19.87
CA THR A 151 3.24 16.49 19.81
C THR A 151 1.95 15.70 19.71
N THR A 152 0.85 16.31 20.13
CA THR A 152 -0.49 15.74 20.03
C THR A 152 -1.41 16.68 19.25
N ASP A 153 -2.45 16.12 18.65
CA ASP A 153 -3.57 16.90 18.14
C ASP A 153 -4.45 17.47 19.27
N GLU A 154 -5.51 18.18 18.90
CA GLU A 154 -6.47 18.79 19.83
C GLU A 154 -7.17 17.76 20.75
N SER A 155 -7.21 16.50 20.35
CA SER A 155 -7.78 15.39 21.13
C SER A 155 -6.75 14.68 22.02
N GLY A 156 -5.50 15.16 22.06
CA GLY A 156 -4.42 14.54 22.84
C GLY A 156 -3.85 13.27 22.20
N THR A 157 -4.12 13.02 20.93
CA THR A 157 -3.61 11.86 20.19
C THR A 157 -2.25 12.21 19.57
N PRO A 158 -1.20 11.37 19.69
CA PRO A 158 0.11 11.65 19.10
C PRO A 158 0.00 12.00 17.63
N GLN A 159 0.60 13.11 17.19
CA GLN A 159 0.44 13.65 15.85
C GLN A 159 1.81 13.94 15.23
N CYS A 160 2.00 13.48 13.99
CA CYS A 160 3.13 13.88 13.15
C CYS A 160 2.98 15.34 12.73
N ASP A 161 4.08 16.08 12.59
CA ASP A 161 4.04 17.51 12.27
C ASP A 161 3.12 17.82 11.07
N PRO A 162 2.03 18.61 11.25
CA PRO A 162 1.17 19.04 10.16
C PRO A 162 1.92 19.77 9.05
N GLY A 163 3.00 20.49 9.38
CA GLY A 163 3.87 21.16 8.41
C GLY A 163 4.56 20.22 7.41
N CYS A 164 4.59 18.92 7.72
CA CYS A 164 5.16 17.86 6.89
C CYS A 164 4.10 16.98 6.22
N GLY A 165 2.81 17.16 6.52
CA GLY A 165 1.76 16.26 6.03
C GLY A 165 1.11 16.74 4.75
N ARG A 166 1.08 15.90 3.70
CA ARG A 166 0.42 16.21 2.43
C ARG A 166 -1.06 16.57 2.59
N PHE A 167 -1.76 15.95 3.55
CA PHE A 167 -3.14 16.32 3.87
C PHE A 167 -3.32 17.82 4.15
N PHE A 168 -2.32 18.46 4.76
CA PHE A 168 -2.30 19.89 5.08
C PHE A 168 -1.67 20.75 3.97
N HIS A 169 -0.88 20.14 3.08
CA HIS A 169 -0.08 20.78 2.04
C HIS A 169 -0.33 20.15 0.65
N GLN A 170 -1.59 20.22 0.19
CA GLN A 170 -2.00 19.67 -1.12
C GLN A 170 -1.47 20.47 -2.31
N ASP A 171 -0.85 21.63 -2.05
CA ASP A 171 -0.11 22.43 -3.01
C ASP A 171 1.33 21.93 -3.24
N ASN A 172 1.73 20.84 -2.55
CA ASN A 172 3.08 20.28 -2.53
C ASN A 172 4.15 21.25 -1.96
N ASP A 173 3.76 22.28 -1.20
CA ASP A 173 4.70 23.17 -0.52
C ASP A 173 4.99 22.68 0.91
N TYR A 174 6.10 21.96 1.05
CA TYR A 174 6.61 21.48 2.34
C TYR A 174 7.65 22.41 2.97
N SER A 175 7.70 23.70 2.60
CA SER A 175 8.63 24.67 3.21
C SER A 175 8.41 24.84 4.72
N ALA A 176 7.20 24.55 5.22
CA ALA A 176 6.85 24.54 6.63
C ALA A 176 7.29 23.26 7.38
N CYS A 177 7.76 22.22 6.69
CA CYS A 177 8.17 20.97 7.31
C CYS A 177 9.51 21.16 8.03
N ALA A 178 9.49 21.19 9.37
CA ALA A 178 10.68 21.40 10.19
C ALA A 178 11.75 20.30 10.02
N ALA A 179 11.31 19.08 9.70
CA ALA A 179 12.19 17.95 9.39
C ALA A 179 12.81 18.02 7.97
N GLY A 180 12.40 19.01 7.16
CA GLY A 180 12.80 19.18 5.76
C GLY A 180 11.84 18.52 4.78
N ALA A 181 11.70 19.08 3.57
CA ALA A 181 10.76 18.61 2.57
C ALA A 181 10.91 17.13 2.21
N ASP A 182 12.12 16.56 2.22
CA ASP A 182 12.35 15.12 1.96
C ASP A 182 11.75 14.19 3.03
N ARG A 183 11.37 14.77 4.19
CA ARG A 183 10.74 14.09 5.34
C ARG A 183 9.23 14.34 5.42
N HIS A 184 8.62 14.97 4.40
CA HIS A 184 7.17 15.01 4.30
C HIS A 184 6.57 13.60 4.30
N TYR A 185 5.32 13.48 4.70
CA TYR A 185 4.53 12.25 4.60
C TYR A 185 3.26 12.49 3.79
N ASP A 186 2.96 11.55 2.91
CA ASP A 186 1.75 11.51 2.08
C ASP A 186 0.59 10.88 2.83
N GLN A 187 0.91 9.91 3.70
CA GLN A 187 -0.06 9.09 4.41
C GLN A 187 0.26 9.03 5.91
N SER A 188 -0.78 9.07 6.74
CA SER A 188 -0.67 8.87 8.18
C SER A 188 -1.27 7.53 8.59
N LEU A 189 -0.46 6.62 9.16
CA LEU A 189 -0.97 5.36 9.72
C LEU A 189 -1.21 5.50 11.22
N TRP A 190 -2.46 5.50 11.64
CA TRP A 190 -2.84 5.61 13.05
C TRP A 190 -3.06 4.21 13.60
N LEU A 191 -2.23 3.82 14.55
CA LEU A 191 -2.37 2.56 15.28
C LEU A 191 -2.92 2.88 16.66
N THR A 192 -4.22 2.72 16.83
CA THR A 192 -4.97 3.14 18.02
C THR A 192 -5.28 1.95 18.93
N ASP A 193 -4.87 2.03 20.19
CA ASP A 193 -5.16 1.05 21.24
C ASP A 193 -6.67 0.91 21.46
N GLY A 194 -7.19 -0.31 21.39
CA GLY A 194 -8.62 -0.59 21.63
C GLY A 194 -9.59 -0.03 20.59
N PHE A 195 -9.09 0.47 19.45
CA PHE A 195 -9.96 0.83 18.32
C PHE A 195 -10.40 -0.42 17.57
N GLU A 196 -11.70 -0.56 17.35
CA GLU A 196 -12.27 -1.67 16.57
C GLU A 196 -12.58 -1.20 15.15
N GLY A 197 -12.27 -2.03 14.16
CA GLY A 197 -12.45 -1.70 12.75
C GLY A 197 -11.33 -0.84 12.15
N GLY A 198 -11.69 -0.07 11.14
CA GLY A 198 -10.79 0.81 10.41
C GLY A 198 -11.49 2.09 9.95
N ALA A 199 -10.69 3.08 9.56
CA ALA A 199 -11.12 4.25 8.81
C ALA A 199 -9.99 4.70 7.89
N GLY A 200 -10.30 5.12 6.67
CA GLY A 200 -9.31 5.39 5.64
C GLY A 200 -9.71 6.54 4.73
N GLY A 201 -8.74 7.03 3.96
CA GLY A 201 -8.98 8.08 2.97
C GLY A 201 -7.69 8.61 2.37
N ASP A 202 -7.77 9.83 1.85
CA ASP A 202 -6.66 10.56 1.26
C ASP A 202 -5.54 10.86 2.27
N TRP A 203 -5.86 10.97 3.56
CA TRP A 203 -4.92 11.31 4.63
C TRP A 203 -4.16 10.10 5.20
N GLY A 204 -4.58 8.87 4.90
CA GLY A 204 -4.02 7.68 5.56
C GLY A 204 -5.06 6.66 5.99
N GLN A 205 -4.67 5.87 7.00
CA GLN A 205 -5.49 4.81 7.57
C GLN A 205 -5.42 4.88 9.10
N ARG A 206 -6.53 4.60 9.78
CA ARG A 206 -6.61 4.36 11.23
C ARG A 206 -7.12 2.95 11.46
N ILE A 207 -6.38 2.18 12.26
CA ILE A 207 -6.64 0.76 12.49
C ILE A 207 -6.36 0.44 13.96
N GLY A 208 -7.10 -0.53 14.50
CA GLY A 208 -6.83 -1.11 15.81
C GLY A 208 -5.38 -1.58 15.93
N GLN A 209 -4.66 -1.05 16.91
CA GLN A 209 -3.24 -1.35 17.13
C GLN A 209 -3.01 -2.85 17.32
N GLU A 210 -3.86 -3.52 18.09
CA GLU A 210 -3.78 -4.95 18.37
C GLU A 210 -3.94 -5.78 17.11
N TYR A 211 -4.99 -5.51 16.35
CA TYR A 211 -5.30 -6.19 15.08
C TYR A 211 -4.11 -6.05 14.11
N PHE A 212 -3.69 -4.82 13.84
CA PHE A 212 -2.63 -4.56 12.88
C PHE A 212 -1.31 -5.24 13.28
N MET A 213 -0.95 -5.19 14.57
CA MET A 213 0.30 -5.76 15.04
C MET A 213 0.29 -7.29 15.08
N GLN A 214 -0.87 -7.93 15.24
CA GLN A 214 -1.02 -9.39 15.14
C GLN A 214 -0.88 -9.88 13.69
N ASP A 215 -1.27 -9.06 12.72
CA ASP A 215 -1.39 -9.43 11.32
C ASP A 215 -0.21 -8.97 10.43
N LEU A 216 0.85 -8.39 11.01
CA LEU A 216 2.00 -7.82 10.27
C LEU A 216 2.64 -8.75 9.22
N ASP A 217 2.61 -10.06 9.48
CA ASP A 217 3.22 -11.06 8.61
C ASP A 217 2.21 -11.71 7.64
N LEU A 218 0.91 -11.38 7.73
CA LEU A 218 -0.10 -11.86 6.79
C LEU A 218 0.10 -11.23 5.42
N GLU A 219 -0.09 -12.02 4.37
CA GLU A 219 0.01 -11.52 3.01
C GLU A 219 -1.01 -10.38 2.77
N ASP A 220 -2.26 -10.64 3.12
CA ASP A 220 -3.39 -9.72 3.02
C ASP A 220 -3.86 -9.31 4.42
N ILE A 221 -3.60 -8.05 4.81
CA ILE A 221 -4.14 -7.46 6.04
C ILE A 221 -5.48 -6.81 5.67
N HIS A 222 -6.57 -7.54 5.85
CA HIS A 222 -7.89 -7.19 5.32
C HIS A 222 -8.33 -5.75 5.62
N ILE A 223 -8.34 -5.32 6.89
CA ILE A 223 -8.78 -3.95 7.22
C ILE A 223 -7.85 -2.92 6.55
N LEU A 224 -6.54 -3.14 6.58
CA LEU A 224 -5.59 -2.23 5.91
C LEU A 224 -5.83 -2.13 4.40
N LEU A 225 -6.12 -3.25 3.74
CA LEU A 225 -6.41 -3.26 2.30
C LEU A 225 -7.70 -2.51 1.99
N HIS A 226 -8.74 -2.69 2.81
CA HIS A 226 -10.00 -1.94 2.72
C HIS A 226 -9.76 -0.43 2.90
N GLU A 227 -9.11 -0.02 3.99
CA GLU A 227 -8.85 1.40 4.24
C GLU A 227 -7.96 2.06 3.19
N MET A 228 -7.02 1.30 2.59
CA MET A 228 -6.23 1.78 1.45
C MET A 228 -7.06 1.91 0.17
N GLY A 229 -8.17 1.19 0.03
CA GLY A 229 -9.10 1.36 -1.08
C GLY A 229 -9.69 2.77 -1.13
N HIS A 230 -10.02 3.34 0.03
CA HIS A 230 -10.46 4.74 0.14
C HIS A 230 -9.37 5.73 -0.27
N THR A 231 -8.09 5.41 -0.04
CA THR A 231 -6.98 6.22 -0.59
C THR A 231 -7.05 6.26 -2.13
N PHE A 232 -7.51 5.18 -2.78
CA PHE A 232 -7.75 5.12 -4.23
C PHE A 232 -9.19 5.47 -4.64
N ALA A 233 -9.85 6.33 -3.85
CA ALA A 233 -11.17 6.91 -4.12
C ALA A 233 -12.35 5.92 -4.09
N LEU A 234 -12.15 4.68 -3.64
CA LEU A 234 -13.21 3.69 -3.61
C LEU A 234 -14.12 3.90 -2.39
N ASP A 235 -15.43 3.85 -2.60
CA ASP A 235 -16.43 4.00 -1.55
C ASP A 235 -16.61 2.73 -0.69
N ASP A 236 -17.23 2.92 0.47
CA ASP A 236 -17.83 1.84 1.25
C ASP A 236 -19.13 1.33 0.63
N PHE A 237 -19.41 0.04 0.82
CA PHE A 237 -20.62 -0.63 0.30
C PHE A 237 -21.51 -1.19 1.41
N TYR A 238 -21.70 -0.46 2.50
CA TYR A 238 -22.50 -0.94 3.65
C TYR A 238 -24.01 -0.98 3.37
N ASP A 239 -24.51 0.02 2.63
CA ASP A 239 -25.95 0.23 2.47
C ASP A 239 -26.51 -0.28 1.13
N TRP A 240 -25.62 -0.70 0.23
CA TRP A 240 -25.99 -1.20 -1.08
C TRP A 240 -24.88 -2.08 -1.67
N THR A 241 -25.20 -2.84 -2.72
CA THR A 241 -24.21 -3.65 -3.42
C THR A 241 -24.52 -3.63 -4.92
N PRO A 242 -23.49 -3.45 -5.79
CA PRO A 242 -23.68 -3.50 -7.23
C PRO A 242 -24.21 -4.85 -7.72
N THR A 243 -24.96 -4.81 -8.82
CA THR A 243 -25.63 -5.98 -9.41
C THR A 243 -24.66 -7.13 -9.64
N GLY A 244 -24.97 -8.27 -9.01
CA GLY A 244 -24.22 -9.52 -9.17
C GLY A 244 -22.90 -9.57 -8.41
N GLN A 245 -22.54 -8.54 -7.64
CA GLN A 245 -21.36 -8.56 -6.77
C GLN A 245 -21.75 -8.96 -5.35
N THR A 246 -20.94 -9.79 -4.72
CA THR A 246 -21.23 -10.32 -3.37
C THR A 246 -19.99 -10.44 -2.47
N ASN A 247 -18.79 -10.40 -3.04
CA ASN A 247 -17.54 -10.57 -2.31
C ASN A 247 -16.46 -9.69 -2.95
N PHE A 248 -16.10 -8.60 -2.28
CA PHE A 248 -15.03 -7.68 -2.69
C PHE A 248 -14.58 -6.86 -1.48
N VAL A 249 -13.33 -6.38 -1.47
CA VAL A 249 -12.71 -5.83 -0.25
C VAL A 249 -13.44 -4.58 0.25
N MET A 250 -13.99 -3.78 -0.66
CA MET A 250 -14.76 -2.57 -0.31
C MET A 250 -16.15 -2.85 0.26
N LEU A 251 -16.66 -4.08 0.12
CA LEU A 251 -17.79 -4.58 0.91
C LEU A 251 -17.20 -5.27 2.14
N ALA A 252 -16.94 -4.48 3.19
CA ALA A 252 -16.10 -4.90 4.31
C ALA A 252 -16.53 -6.25 4.90
N GLY A 253 -15.57 -7.16 5.09
CA GLY A 253 -15.81 -8.50 5.62
C GLY A 253 -16.31 -9.53 4.61
N SER A 254 -16.68 -9.13 3.38
CA SER A 254 -17.09 -10.08 2.33
C SER A 254 -15.91 -10.71 1.59
N ALA A 255 -14.76 -10.03 1.53
CA ALA A 255 -13.52 -10.58 0.98
C ALA A 255 -12.30 -10.12 1.79
N MET A 256 -11.37 -11.05 2.03
CA MET A 256 -10.17 -10.79 2.85
C MET A 256 -8.97 -10.24 2.05
N LYS A 257 -9.14 -10.05 0.75
CA LYS A 257 -8.10 -9.60 -0.19
C LYS A 257 -8.72 -8.82 -1.35
N ILE A 258 -7.91 -7.98 -2.01
CA ILE A 258 -8.31 -7.24 -3.21
C ILE A 258 -8.76 -8.23 -4.30
N THR A 259 -10.00 -8.11 -4.73
CA THR A 259 -10.62 -8.94 -5.76
C THR A 259 -10.46 -8.33 -7.15
N GLU A 260 -10.96 -9.03 -8.17
CA GLU A 260 -10.99 -8.50 -9.53
C GLU A 260 -11.96 -7.31 -9.65
N PHE A 261 -13.09 -7.32 -8.92
CA PHE A 261 -14.02 -6.20 -8.95
C PHE A 261 -13.39 -4.94 -8.34
N ASP A 262 -12.72 -5.07 -7.19
CA ASP A 262 -11.95 -3.97 -6.57
C ASP A 262 -10.90 -3.39 -7.52
N ALA A 263 -10.17 -4.28 -8.21
CA ALA A 263 -9.16 -3.87 -9.19
C ALA A 263 -9.77 -3.08 -10.35
N TRP A 264 -10.94 -3.48 -10.86
CA TRP A 264 -11.61 -2.76 -11.93
C TRP A 264 -12.22 -1.42 -11.48
N MET A 265 -12.70 -1.31 -10.23
CA MET A 265 -13.11 -0.02 -9.67
C MET A 265 -11.93 0.96 -9.60
N ALA A 266 -10.77 0.54 -9.10
CA ALA A 266 -9.58 1.39 -9.06
C ALA A 266 -9.10 1.80 -10.47
N ARG A 267 -9.20 0.90 -11.45
CA ARG A 267 -8.92 1.19 -12.87
C ARG A 267 -9.92 2.16 -13.48
N ASP A 268 -11.18 2.12 -13.05
CA ASP A 268 -12.22 3.03 -13.51
C ASP A 268 -11.93 4.47 -13.06
N TRP A 269 -11.53 4.64 -11.80
CA TRP A 269 -11.00 5.91 -11.30
C TRP A 269 -9.78 6.38 -12.09
N TRP A 270 -8.80 5.50 -12.31
CA TRP A 270 -7.61 5.85 -13.08
C TRP A 270 -7.96 6.41 -14.46
N ARG A 271 -8.82 5.75 -15.24
CA ARG A 271 -9.11 6.19 -16.62
C ARG A 271 -9.78 7.56 -16.67
N HIS A 272 -10.50 7.97 -15.63
CA HIS A 272 -11.13 9.29 -15.53
C HIS A 272 -10.17 10.37 -15.01
N LEU A 273 -9.18 10.00 -14.19
CA LEU A 273 -8.21 10.94 -13.63
C LEU A 273 -6.98 11.14 -14.54
N LYS A 274 -6.55 10.12 -15.29
CA LYS A 274 -5.24 10.09 -15.96
C LYS A 274 -4.92 11.31 -16.82
N SER A 275 -5.93 11.90 -17.47
CA SER A 275 -5.75 13.05 -18.36
C SER A 275 -5.25 14.30 -17.63
N ARG A 276 -5.35 14.36 -16.30
CA ARG A 276 -4.85 15.48 -15.50
C ARG A 276 -3.35 15.42 -15.20
N TYR A 277 -2.70 14.29 -15.44
CA TYR A 277 -1.30 14.06 -15.04
C TYR A 277 -0.26 14.33 -16.14
N ASN A 278 -0.68 14.71 -17.35
CA ASN A 278 0.21 15.01 -18.49
C ASN A 278 1.34 13.96 -18.67
N LEU A 279 0.93 12.70 -18.74
CA LEU A 279 1.78 11.50 -18.88
C LEU A 279 2.23 11.26 -20.31
#